data_AF-A0A6L7QJ11-F1
#
_entry.id   AF-A0A6L7QJ11-F1
#
_cell.length_a   1.000
_cell.length_b   1.000
_cell.length_c   1.000
_cell.angle_alpha   90.00
_cell.angle_beta   90.00
_cell.angle_gamma   90.00
#
_symmetry.space_group_name_H-M   'P 1'
#
loop_
_entity.id
_entity.type
_entity.pdbx_description
1 polymer ?
#
loop_
_entity_poly.entity_id
_entity_poly.type
_entity_poly.pdbx_seq_one_letter_code
_entity_poly.pdbx_strand_id
1 'polypeptide(L)' 'MSEISIHGCLEDPNPVQLGLIREIHEALTARSIPHWLGGGWALDFLLGEVLRVHSDVDWAIWKSDASAVTTCLGTLG' A
#
# COMPACT_ATOMS: atom_id res chain seq x y z
N MET A 1 18.89 16.96 33.66
CA MET A 1 18.45 17.03 32.25
C MET A 1 18.93 15.78 31.57
N SER A 2 18.03 14.83 31.32
CA SER A 2 18.31 13.59 30.60
C SER A 2 17.32 13.52 29.45
N GLU A 3 17.80 13.78 28.24
CA GLU A 3 17.07 13.50 27.01
C GLU A 3 17.07 11.99 26.82
N ILE A 4 15.96 11.34 27.14
CA ILE A 4 15.73 9.95 26.77
C ILE A 4 15.21 10.00 25.34
N SER A 5 16.12 9.88 24.37
CA SER A 5 15.75 9.61 22.99
C SER A 5 15.23 8.17 22.93
N ILE A 6 13.93 8.00 23.16
CA ILE A 6 13.22 6.81 22.69
C ILE A 6 13.31 6.83 21.17
N HIS A 7 14.37 6.23 20.61
CA HIS A 7 14.27 5.70 19.25
C HIS A 7 13.20 4.62 19.33
N GLY A 8 11.94 5.04 19.11
CA GLY A 8 10.86 4.12 18.84
C GLY A 8 11.39 3.18 17.79
N CYS A 9 11.48 1.91 18.17
CA CYS A 9 11.68 0.81 17.25
C CYS A 9 10.44 0.84 16.34
N LEU A 10 10.45 1.69 15.32
CA LEU A 10 9.45 1.66 14.28
C LEU A 10 9.81 0.41 13.49
N GLU A 11 9.12 -0.68 13.82
CA GLU A 11 9.12 -1.87 12.96
C GLU A 11 8.95 -1.40 11.53
N ASP A 12 9.83 -1.85 10.63
CA ASP A 12 9.74 -1.53 9.23
C ASP A 12 8.31 -1.88 8.75
N PRO A 13 7.48 -0.89 8.35
CA PRO A 13 6.12 -1.16 7.93
C PRO A 13 6.08 -1.83 6.56
N ASN A 14 7.19 -1.83 5.81
CA ASN A 14 7.25 -2.30 4.44
C ASN A 14 6.79 -3.76 4.26
N PRO A 15 7.13 -4.74 5.12
CA PRO A 15 6.63 -6.11 4.97
C PRO A 15 5.11 -6.20 5.11
N VAL A 16 4.51 -5.45 6.04
CA VAL A 16 3.06 -5.39 6.21
C VAL A 16 2.41 -4.73 5.00
N GLN A 17 2.96 -3.60 4.56
CA GLN A 17 2.48 -2.88 3.38
C GLN A 17 2.60 -3.72 2.11
N LEU A 18 3.68 -4.46 1.90
CA LEU A 18 3.83 -5.42 0.79
C LEU A 18 2.76 -6.51 0.82
N GLY A 19 2.44 -7.01 2.02
CA GLY A 19 1.33 -7.94 2.22
C GLY A 19 -0.01 -7.35 1.79
N LEU A 20 -0.30 -6.12 2.22
CA LEU A 20 -1.52 -5.38 1.85
C LEU A 20 -1.57 -5.04 0.36
N ILE A 21 -0.44 -4.66 -0.24
CA ILE A 21 -0.34 -4.39 -1.68
C ILE A 21 -0.74 -5.63 -2.48
N ARG A 22 -0.22 -6.79 -2.10
CA ARG A 22 -0.59 -8.07 -2.71
C ARG A 22 -2.08 -8.38 -2.52
N GLU A 23 -2.59 -8.27 -1.30
CA GLU A 23 -3.99 -8.59 -1.00
C GLU A 23 -4.97 -7.71 -1.77
N ILE A 24 -4.73 -6.40 -1.81
CA ILE A 24 -5.54 -5.45 -2.55
C ILE A 24 -5.45 -5.72 -4.05
N HIS A 25 -4.24 -5.96 -4.58
CA HIS A 25 -4.03 -6.30 -5.99
C HIS A 25 -4.82 -7.55 -6.40
N GLU A 26 -4.75 -8.61 -5.60
CA GLU A 26 -5.49 -9.85 -5.84
C GLU A 26 -7.01 -9.62 -5.80
N ALA A 27 -7.50 -8.87 -4.81
CA ALA A 27 -8.93 -8.60 -4.64
C ALA A 27 -9.53 -7.77 -5.81
N LEU A 28 -8.81 -6.75 -6.28
CA LEU A 28 -9.22 -5.93 -7.42
C LEU A 28 -9.08 -6.68 -8.75
N THR A 29 -8.01 -7.47 -8.91
CA THR A 29 -7.79 -8.31 -10.09
C THR A 29 -8.89 -9.36 -10.24
N ALA A 30 -9.29 -10.03 -9.15
CA ALA A 30 -10.36 -11.02 -9.15
C ALA A 30 -11.72 -10.45 -9.63
N ARG A 31 -11.91 -9.13 -9.51
CA ARG A 31 -13.09 -8.39 -9.94
C ARG A 31 -12.92 -7.68 -11.29
N SER A 32 -11.77 -7.88 -11.95
CA SER A 32 -11.41 -7.21 -13.22
C SER A 32 -11.50 -5.68 -13.16
N ILE A 33 -11.19 -5.08 -11.99
CA ILE A 33 -11.16 -3.63 -11.81
C ILE A 33 -9.76 -3.13 -12.21
N PRO A 34 -9.63 -2.24 -13.21
CA PRO A 34 -8.34 -1.64 -13.54
C PRO A 34 -7.81 -0.78 -12.39
N HIS A 35 -6.57 -1.04 -12.00
CA HIS A 35 -5.92 -0.35 -10.89
C HIS A 35 -4.40 -0.28 -11.12
N TRP A 36 -3.77 0.75 -10.56
CA TRP A 36 -2.33 0.96 -10.65
C TRP A 36 -1.79 1.34 -9.28
N LEU A 37 -0.66 0.76 -8.91
CA LEU A 37 0.11 1.20 -7.76
C LEU A 37 0.69 2.58 -8.05
N GLY A 38 0.55 3.50 -7.11
CA GLY A 38 1.04 4.87 -7.18
C GLY A 38 2.11 5.18 -6.14
N GLY A 39 2.43 6.47 -6.03
CA GLY A 39 3.29 6.98 -4.96
C GLY A 39 4.71 6.42 -4.97
N GLY A 40 5.32 6.36 -3.77
CA GLY A 40 6.66 5.84 -3.59
C GLY A 40 6.79 4.36 -3.94
N TRP A 41 5.76 3.58 -3.63
CA TRP A 41 5.73 2.15 -3.92
C TRP A 41 5.83 1.84 -5.41
N ALA A 42 5.18 2.63 -6.27
CA ALA A 42 5.28 2.44 -7.71
C ALA A 42 6.73 2.54 -8.23
N LEU A 43 7.53 3.44 -7.66
CA LEU A 43 8.94 3.62 -8.02
C LEU A 43 9.78 2.42 -7.57
N ASP A 44 9.59 1.97 -6.33
CA ASP A 44 10.32 0.82 -5.79
C ASP A 44 10.01 -0.47 -6.59
N PHE A 45 8.75 -0.67 -7.00
CA PHE A 45 8.37 -1.76 -7.91
C PHE A 45 9.00 -1.62 -9.30
N LEU A 46 9.11 -0.40 -9.85
CA LEU A 46 9.76 -0.15 -11.13
C LEU A 46 11.27 -0.42 -11.08
N LEU A 47 11.90 -0.12 -9.93
CA LEU A 47 13.34 -0.32 -9.71
C LEU A 47 13.68 -1.76 -9.27
N GLY A 48 12.70 -2.51 -8.75
CA GLY A 48 12.90 -3.88 -8.26
C GLY A 48 13.57 -3.96 -6.88
N GLU A 49 13.64 -2.85 -6.16
CA GLU A 49 14.28 -2.72 -4.84
C GLU A 49 13.48 -1.77 -3.95
N VAL A 50 13.33 -2.12 -2.67
CA VAL A 50 12.71 -1.26 -1.66
C VAL A 50 13.77 -0.28 -1.14
N LEU A 51 13.65 0.99 -1.53
CA LEU A 51 14.71 1.99 -1.30
C LEU A 51 14.53 2.80 -0.01
N ARG A 52 13.32 2.80 0.57
CA ARG A 52 12.99 3.56 1.78
C ARG A 52 11.81 2.94 2.53
N VAL A 53 11.60 3.42 3.75
CA VAL A 53 10.35 3.20 4.48
C VAL A 53 9.26 4.09 3.87
N HIS A 54 8.09 3.52 3.58
CA HIS A 54 6.93 4.27 3.09
C HIS A 54 5.89 4.48 4.20
N SER A 55 5.29 5.67 4.25
CA SER A 55 4.24 6.00 5.22
C SER A 55 2.85 5.52 4.80
N ASP A 56 2.65 5.30 3.51
CA ASP A 56 1.35 5.07 2.87
C ASP A 56 1.46 4.16 1.63
N VAL A 57 0.30 3.78 1.09
CA VAL A 57 0.14 3.04 -0.16
C VAL A 57 -0.92 3.75 -1.00
N ASP A 58 -0.54 4.22 -2.18
CA ASP A 58 -1.43 4.92 -3.11
C ASP A 58 -1.92 3.98 -4.23
N TRP A 59 -3.21 4.08 -4.56
CA TRP A 59 -3.81 3.41 -5.71
C TRP A 59 -4.48 4.40 -6.64
N ALA A 60 -4.19 4.29 -7.94
CA ALA A 60 -4.97 4.93 -8.98
C ALA A 60 -6.01 3.95 -9.51
N ILE A 61 -7.25 4.42 -9.65
CA ILE A 61 -8.39 3.69 -10.21
C ILE A 61 -9.16 4.61 -11.15
N TRP A 62 -10.01 4.04 -12.00
CA TRP A 62 -10.98 4.85 -12.71
C TRP A 62 -12.03 5.40 -11.75
N LYS A 63 -12.46 6.66 -11.99
CA LYS A 63 -13.50 7.30 -11.19
C LYS A 63 -14.82 6.52 -11.20
N SER A 64 -15.14 5.85 -12.31
CA SER A 64 -16.33 5.00 -12.44
C SER A 64 -16.33 3.82 -11.47
N ASP A 65 -15.14 3.35 -11.09
CA ASP A 65 -14.97 2.13 -10.29
C ASP A 65 -14.87 2.42 -8.79
N ALA A 66 -14.88 3.71 -8.39
CA ALA A 66 -14.71 4.13 -6.99
C ALA A 66 -15.68 3.42 -6.04
N SER A 67 -16.96 3.28 -6.41
CA SER A 67 -17.93 2.57 -5.58
C SER A 67 -17.61 1.08 -5.47
N ALA A 68 -17.22 0.44 -6.57
CA ALA A 68 -16.90 -0.99 -6.60
C ALA A 68 -15.63 -1.29 -5.79
N VAL A 69 -14.63 -0.41 -5.86
CA VAL A 69 -13.39 -0.48 -5.07
C VAL A 69 -13.71 -0.34 -3.58
N THR A 70 -14.49 0.67 -3.17
CA THR A 70 -14.87 0.83 -1.76
C THR A 70 -15.61 -0.39 -1.22
N THR A 71 -16.56 -0.95 -1.99
CA THR A 71 -17.24 -2.19 -1.60
C THR A 71 -16.29 -3.37 -1.51
N CYS A 72 -15.36 -3.51 -2.45
CA CYS A 72 -14.36 -4.59 -2.43
C CYS A 72 -13.46 -4.49 -1.19
N LEU A 73 -12.90 -3.32 -0.93
CA LEU A 73 -11.98 -3.11 0.19
C LEU A 73 -12.68 -3.22 1.54
N GLY A 74 -13.95 -2.81 1.65
CA GLY A 74 -14.74 -2.99 2.87
C GLY A 74 -15.03 -4.46 3.23
N THR A 75 -14.71 -5.41 2.35
CA THR A 75 -14.79 -6.85 2.66
C THR A 75 -13.47 -7.46 3.12
N LEU A 76 -12.36 -6.71 3.07
CA LEU A 76 -11.02 -7.19 3.43
C LEU A 76 -10.68 -7.03 4.93
N GLY A 77 -11.57 -6.46 5.75
CA GLY A 77 -11.37 -6.34 7.21
C GLY A 77 -12.00 -5.10 7.80
#